data_AF-A0A937NG31-F1
#
_entry.id   AF-A0A937NG31-F1
#
_cell.length_a   1.000
_cell.length_b   1.000
_cell.length_c   1.000
_cell.angle_alpha   90.00
_cell.angle_beta   90.00
_cell.angle_gamma   90.00
#
_symmetry.space_group_name_H-M   'P 1'
#
loop_
_entity.id
_entity.type
_entity.pdbx_description
1 polymer ?
#
loop_
_entity_poly.entity_id
_entity_poly.type
_entity_poly.pdbx_seq_one_letter_code
_entity_poly.pdbx_strand_id
1 'polypeptide(L)'
;MQKIITKILILGIVLTTALGVNYLFAAWTGPTQNPTGGNTSTPVHIGTTDQVKDGGLSVDALSVFGSQYVQGTIQVGNSSVTPQEGTIRFTGADLEVFMGGSWTSLTGAALGCTAFTYSDWGACQSNNTQTRTVTSSTPEGCVGGNPVTSQSCSYAQTQCGSQGGSWNSSQQLCYFSGSSCPSGWSGSANYSSTANRT
;
A
#
# COMPACT_ATOMS: atom_id res chain seq x y z
N MET A 1 -58.64 80.81 -42.16
CA MET A 1 -58.43 79.70 -41.19
C MET A 1 -58.49 78.31 -41.83
N GLN A 2 -59.48 77.99 -42.66
CA GLN A 2 -59.64 76.66 -43.28
C GLN A 2 -58.38 76.12 -44.00
N LYS A 3 -57.70 76.95 -44.82
CA LYS A 3 -56.47 76.54 -45.54
C LYS A 3 -55.28 76.19 -44.63
N ILE A 4 -55.21 76.76 -43.42
CA ILE A 4 -54.13 76.47 -42.44
C ILE A 4 -54.45 75.17 -41.71
N ILE A 5 -55.71 74.98 -41.31
CA ILE A 5 -56.19 73.75 -40.68
C ILE A 5 -55.98 72.54 -41.61
N THR A 6 -56.27 72.68 -42.91
CA THR A 6 -56.02 71.60 -43.90
C THR A 6 -54.55 71.23 -44.00
N LYS A 7 -53.62 72.20 -43.98
CA LYS A 7 -52.17 71.93 -44.04
C LYS A 7 -51.66 71.23 -42.78
N ILE A 8 -52.13 71.64 -41.60
CA ILE A 8 -51.76 71.00 -40.32
C ILE A 8 -52.28 69.56 -40.28
N LEU A 9 -53.52 69.32 -40.74
CA LEU A 9 -54.08 67.98 -40.83
C LEU A 9 -53.28 67.08 -41.77
N ILE A 10 -52.91 67.58 -42.95
CA ILE A 10 -52.09 66.82 -43.91
C ILE A 10 -50.72 66.50 -43.29
N LEU A 11 -50.05 67.47 -42.65
CA LEU A 11 -48.74 67.25 -42.05
C LEU A 11 -48.81 66.28 -40.87
N GLY A 12 -49.85 66.37 -40.04
CA GLY A 12 -50.09 65.45 -38.94
C GLY A 12 -50.31 64.02 -39.41
N ILE A 13 -51.08 63.83 -40.48
CA ILE A 13 -51.30 62.52 -41.11
C ILE A 13 -50.00 61.96 -41.70
N VAL A 14 -49.19 62.79 -42.38
CA VAL A 14 -47.90 62.36 -42.95
C VAL A 14 -46.90 61.97 -41.86
N LEU A 15 -46.82 62.72 -40.76
CA LEU A 15 -45.90 62.40 -39.66
C LEU A 15 -46.32 61.13 -38.92
N THR A 16 -47.62 60.97 -38.64
CA THR A 16 -48.14 59.76 -37.98
C THR A 16 -47.97 58.52 -38.86
N THR A 17 -48.19 58.63 -40.17
CA THR A 17 -47.92 57.53 -41.10
C THR A 17 -46.43 57.21 -41.19
N ALA A 18 -45.53 58.20 -41.26
CA ALA A 18 -44.09 57.95 -41.30
C ALA A 18 -43.54 57.30 -40.02
N LEU A 19 -44.01 57.72 -38.85
CA LEU A 19 -43.64 57.10 -37.57
C LEU A 19 -44.25 55.71 -37.42
N GLY A 20 -45.51 55.53 -37.85
CA GLY A 20 -46.20 54.23 -37.84
C GLY A 20 -45.52 53.21 -38.75
N VAL A 21 -45.02 53.61 -39.91
CA VAL A 21 -44.26 52.76 -40.84
C VAL A 21 -42.95 52.27 -40.20
N ASN A 22 -42.19 53.14 -39.54
CA ASN A 22 -40.97 52.72 -38.83
C ASN A 22 -41.26 51.76 -37.69
N TYR A 23 -42.40 51.92 -36.99
CA TYR A 23 -42.81 50.99 -35.93
C TYR A 23 -43.33 49.67 -36.47
N LEU A 24 -44.01 49.69 -37.63
CA LEU A 24 -44.47 48.49 -38.35
C LEU A 24 -43.31 47.68 -38.93
N PHE A 25 -42.21 48.33 -39.32
CA PHE A 25 -41.01 47.68 -39.87
C PHE A 25 -39.85 47.55 -38.87
N ALA A 26 -40.00 48.01 -37.63
CA ALA A 26 -39.13 47.63 -36.52
C ALA A 26 -39.42 46.16 -36.18
N ALA A 27 -38.94 45.25 -37.04
CA ALA A 27 -39.04 43.83 -36.82
C ALA A 27 -38.28 43.52 -35.54
N TRP A 28 -39.01 43.09 -34.52
CA TRP A 28 -38.38 42.46 -33.37
C TRP A 28 -37.52 41.30 -33.89
N THR A 29 -36.20 41.46 -33.84
CA THR A 29 -35.28 40.35 -34.13
C THR A 29 -35.27 39.46 -32.91
N GLY A 30 -36.07 38.40 -32.98
CA GLY A 30 -36.13 37.41 -31.92
C GLY A 30 -34.81 36.69 -31.68
N PRO A 31 -34.72 35.95 -30.57
CA PRO A 31 -33.61 35.02 -30.36
C PRO A 31 -33.39 34.18 -31.62
N THR A 32 -32.17 34.19 -32.16
CA THR A 32 -31.82 33.46 -33.38
C THR A 32 -31.72 31.95 -33.17
N GLN A 33 -31.89 31.50 -31.92
CA GLN A 33 -31.90 30.11 -31.51
C GLN A 33 -32.98 29.90 -30.44
N ASN A 34 -33.68 28.77 -30.51
CA ASN A 34 -34.68 28.39 -29.49
C ASN A 34 -33.95 28.15 -28.16
N PRO A 35 -34.44 28.64 -27.00
CA PRO A 35 -33.93 28.21 -25.71
C PRO A 35 -33.98 26.68 -25.60
N THR A 36 -32.88 25.97 -25.33
CA THR A 36 -31.60 26.36 -24.71
C THR A 36 -30.39 26.56 -25.66
N GLY A 37 -30.61 26.60 -26.97
CA GLY A 37 -29.55 26.79 -27.98
C GLY A 37 -28.90 28.18 -27.92
N GLY A 38 -27.57 28.21 -27.97
CA GLY A 38 -26.78 29.45 -28.02
C GLY A 38 -26.15 29.85 -26.70
N ASN A 39 -26.43 29.12 -25.62
CA ASN A 39 -25.68 29.23 -24.39
C ASN A 39 -24.26 28.71 -24.61
N THR A 40 -23.26 29.45 -24.12
CA THR A 40 -21.96 28.84 -23.85
C THR A 40 -22.19 27.71 -22.84
N SER A 41 -21.47 26.59 -22.95
CA SER A 41 -21.52 25.55 -21.92
C SER A 41 -21.34 26.22 -20.55
N THR A 42 -22.24 25.96 -19.60
CA THR A 42 -22.13 26.50 -18.23
C THR A 42 -20.70 26.27 -17.72
N PRO A 43 -19.91 27.33 -17.45
CA PRO A 43 -18.51 27.15 -17.09
C PRO A 43 -18.39 26.46 -15.73
N VAL A 44 -17.90 25.21 -15.73
CA VAL A 44 -17.28 24.61 -14.55
C VAL A 44 -15.88 25.21 -14.43
N HIS A 45 -15.82 26.43 -13.87
CA HIS A 45 -14.68 26.96 -13.12
C HIS A 45 -13.42 27.40 -13.90
N ILE A 46 -13.50 28.55 -14.58
CA ILE A 46 -12.32 29.33 -15.01
C ILE A 46 -12.10 30.60 -14.15
N GLY A 47 -12.68 30.67 -12.95
CA GLY A 47 -12.56 31.81 -12.04
C GLY A 47 -11.49 31.59 -10.97
N THR A 48 -10.99 32.67 -10.36
CA THR A 48 -9.97 32.63 -9.29
C THR A 48 -10.51 32.30 -7.90
N THR A 49 -11.82 32.03 -7.79
CA THR A 49 -12.50 31.77 -6.52
C THR A 49 -12.70 30.28 -6.32
N ASP A 50 -12.46 29.82 -5.10
CA ASP A 50 -12.67 28.44 -4.69
C ASP A 50 -14.12 27.98 -4.91
N GLN A 51 -14.25 26.71 -5.25
CA GLN A 51 -15.53 26.07 -5.51
C GLN A 51 -15.83 25.11 -4.38
N VAL A 52 -16.82 25.48 -3.58
CA VAL A 52 -17.23 24.71 -2.41
C VAL A 52 -18.54 24.01 -2.72
N LYS A 53 -18.56 22.69 -2.52
CA LYS A 53 -19.75 21.85 -2.59
C LYS A 53 -20.07 21.40 -1.17
N ASP A 54 -21.13 21.96 -0.60
CA ASP A 54 -21.56 21.65 0.77
C ASP A 54 -22.22 20.26 0.90
N GLY A 55 -22.57 19.64 -0.24
CA GLY A 55 -23.11 18.28 -0.33
C GLY A 55 -22.14 17.31 -1.01
N GLY A 56 -22.58 16.05 -1.18
CA GLY A 56 -21.79 15.03 -1.86
C GLY A 56 -21.51 15.34 -3.33
N LEU A 57 -20.30 15.00 -3.80
CA LEU A 57 -19.91 15.04 -5.20
C LEU A 57 -19.84 13.60 -5.74
N SER A 58 -20.69 13.29 -6.72
CA SER A 58 -20.60 12.03 -7.49
C SER A 58 -20.20 12.36 -8.92
N VAL A 59 -19.19 11.66 -9.42
CA VAL A 59 -18.69 11.76 -10.79
C VAL A 59 -18.37 10.36 -11.28
N ASP A 60 -18.59 10.08 -12.56
CA ASP A 60 -18.31 8.75 -13.14
C ASP A 60 -16.82 8.42 -13.04
N ALA A 61 -15.96 9.38 -13.36
CA ALA A 61 -14.51 9.29 -13.21
C ALA A 61 -13.95 10.65 -12.77
N LEU A 62 -12.99 10.60 -11.83
CA LEU A 62 -12.25 11.78 -11.37
C LEU A 62 -10.77 11.61 -11.76
N SER A 63 -10.26 12.54 -12.57
CA SER A 63 -8.81 12.69 -12.80
C SER A 63 -8.38 14.05 -12.25
N VAL A 64 -7.28 14.07 -11.49
CA VAL A 64 -6.71 15.29 -10.91
C VAL A 64 -5.27 15.39 -11.37
N PHE A 65 -4.95 16.42 -12.15
CA PHE A 65 -3.60 16.65 -12.68
C PHE A 65 -2.66 17.38 -11.69
N GLY A 66 -3.20 17.76 -10.52
CA GLY A 66 -2.44 18.31 -9.39
C GLY A 66 -2.57 17.43 -8.14
N SER A 67 -2.17 17.97 -6.99
CA SER A 67 -2.32 17.28 -5.72
C SER A 67 -3.77 17.29 -5.23
N GLN A 68 -4.21 16.19 -4.64
CA GLN A 68 -5.47 16.12 -3.90
C GLN A 68 -5.18 16.17 -2.40
N TYR A 69 -5.92 16.99 -1.66
CA TYR A 69 -5.89 17.02 -0.20
C TYR A 69 -7.25 16.54 0.34
N VAL A 70 -7.23 15.46 1.13
CA VAL A 70 -8.43 14.87 1.75
C VAL A 70 -8.27 14.92 3.27
N GLN A 71 -9.14 15.66 3.95
CA GLN A 71 -9.06 15.90 5.41
C GLN A 71 -9.80 14.85 6.26
N GLY A 72 -10.47 13.90 5.61
CA GLY A 72 -11.25 12.85 6.27
C GLY A 72 -10.77 11.46 5.85
N THR A 73 -11.71 10.56 5.68
CA THR A 73 -11.45 9.19 5.24
C THR A 73 -11.55 9.06 3.72
N ILE A 74 -10.75 8.16 3.14
CA ILE A 74 -10.90 7.70 1.77
C ILE A 74 -11.40 6.26 1.84
N GLN A 75 -12.54 5.98 1.22
CA GLN A 75 -13.02 4.63 1.00
C GLN A 75 -12.80 4.27 -0.46
N VAL A 76 -11.98 3.24 -0.71
CA VAL A 76 -11.72 2.73 -2.05
C VAL A 76 -12.59 1.49 -2.27
N GLY A 77 -13.63 1.62 -3.08
CA GLY A 77 -14.43 0.50 -3.54
C GLY A 77 -13.73 -0.26 -4.67
N ASN A 78 -13.78 -1.59 -4.65
CA ASN A 78 -13.34 -2.42 -5.77
C ASN A 78 -14.55 -2.76 -6.66
N SER A 79 -14.71 -2.09 -7.80
CA SER A 79 -15.88 -2.28 -8.67
C SER A 79 -15.55 -2.46 -10.16
N SER A 80 -14.28 -2.61 -10.56
CA SER A 80 -13.94 -2.80 -11.98
C SER A 80 -12.87 -3.85 -12.25
N VAL A 81 -13.15 -4.61 -13.32
CA VAL A 81 -12.38 -5.73 -13.87
C VAL A 81 -11.15 -5.22 -14.62
N THR A 82 -10.06 -5.98 -14.54
CA THR A 82 -8.70 -5.67 -15.05
C THR A 82 -8.06 -4.42 -14.44
N PRO A 83 -7.35 -4.53 -13.31
CA PRO A 83 -6.60 -3.41 -12.73
C PRO A 83 -5.42 -2.99 -13.61
N GLN A 84 -5.10 -1.71 -13.58
CA GLN A 84 -3.88 -1.14 -14.17
C GLN A 84 -2.77 -1.08 -13.11
N GLU A 85 -1.51 -1.16 -13.54
CA GLU A 85 -0.34 -0.91 -12.68
C GLU A 85 -0.51 0.40 -11.88
N GLY A 86 -0.27 0.33 -10.56
CA GLY A 86 -0.44 1.45 -9.63
C GLY A 86 -1.84 1.58 -9.03
N THR A 87 -2.82 0.76 -9.43
CA THR A 87 -4.16 0.76 -8.80
C THR A 87 -4.04 0.34 -7.33
N ILE A 88 -4.70 1.06 -6.42
CA ILE A 88 -4.80 0.70 -5.00
C ILE A 88 -6.20 0.14 -4.73
N ARG A 89 -6.31 -0.90 -3.91
CA ARG A 89 -7.61 -1.40 -3.41
C ARG A 89 -7.55 -1.72 -1.92
N PHE A 90 -8.71 -1.72 -1.28
CA PHE A 90 -8.90 -2.27 0.05
C PHE A 90 -9.80 -3.51 -0.02
N THR A 91 -9.33 -4.63 0.52
CA THR A 91 -10.06 -5.92 0.50
C THR A 91 -10.94 -6.15 1.73
N GLY A 92 -10.99 -5.18 2.65
CA GLY A 92 -11.62 -5.34 3.97
C GLY A 92 -10.62 -5.78 5.05
N ALA A 93 -9.56 -6.49 4.67
CA ALA A 93 -8.50 -6.93 5.57
C ALA A 93 -7.12 -6.35 5.22
N ASP A 94 -6.90 -5.96 3.96
CA ASP A 94 -5.60 -5.50 3.48
C ASP A 94 -5.74 -4.35 2.48
N LEU A 95 -4.74 -3.47 2.47
CA LEU A 95 -4.51 -2.45 1.46
C LEU A 95 -3.47 -2.98 0.47
N GLU A 96 -3.82 -3.06 -0.80
CA GLU A 96 -2.98 -3.66 -1.84
C GLU A 96 -2.78 -2.71 -3.02
N VAL A 97 -1.61 -2.80 -3.66
CA VAL A 97 -1.30 -2.15 -4.94
C VAL A 97 -1.22 -3.21 -6.05
N PHE A 98 -1.74 -2.90 -7.23
CA PHE A 98 -1.56 -3.74 -8.40
C PHE A 98 -0.23 -3.39 -9.07
N MET A 99 0.71 -4.34 -9.06
CA MET A 99 2.01 -4.18 -9.70
C MET A 99 2.57 -5.49 -10.23
N GLY A 100 3.28 -5.44 -11.36
CA GLY A 100 3.81 -6.63 -12.03
C GLY A 100 2.72 -7.63 -12.45
N GLY A 101 1.51 -7.16 -12.74
CA GLY A 101 0.37 -8.02 -13.08
C GLY A 101 -0.31 -8.73 -11.89
N SER A 102 0.07 -8.41 -10.65
CA SER A 102 -0.51 -9.01 -9.44
C SER A 102 -0.84 -7.97 -8.38
N TRP A 103 -1.81 -8.27 -7.51
CA TRP A 103 -2.01 -7.51 -6.28
C TRP A 103 -0.93 -7.85 -5.26
N THR A 104 -0.40 -6.81 -4.61
CA THR A 104 0.67 -6.88 -3.62
C THR A 104 0.25 -6.10 -2.37
N SER A 105 0.35 -6.73 -1.19
CA SER A 105 0.03 -6.09 0.10
C SER A 105 0.96 -4.93 0.41
N LEU A 106 0.40 -3.82 0.88
CA LEU A 106 1.12 -2.66 1.43
C LEU A 106 1.19 -2.68 2.96
N THR A 107 0.40 -3.53 3.62
CA THR A 107 0.34 -3.59 5.10
C THR A 107 1.15 -4.72 5.70
N GLY A 108 1.91 -5.46 4.88
CA GLY A 108 2.91 -6.41 5.36
C GLY A 108 2.47 -7.87 5.36
N ALA A 109 1.22 -8.19 5.00
CA ALA A 109 0.83 -9.59 4.77
C ALA A 109 1.58 -10.26 3.60
N ALA A 110 2.21 -9.47 2.72
CA ALA A 110 3.00 -9.97 1.57
C ALA A 110 4.52 -9.77 1.68
N LEU A 111 5.05 -9.20 2.77
CA LEU A 111 6.51 -9.18 2.98
C LEU A 111 6.83 -10.21 4.05
N GLY A 112 6.87 -11.48 3.64
CA GLY A 112 7.52 -12.51 4.44
C GLY A 112 8.95 -12.07 4.74
N CYS A 113 9.38 -12.21 5.99
CA CYS A 113 10.76 -11.90 6.35
C CYS A 113 11.72 -12.76 5.50
N THR A 114 12.60 -12.11 4.74
CA THR A 114 13.53 -12.76 3.81
C THR A 114 14.90 -12.98 4.42
N ALA A 115 15.25 -12.22 5.44
CA ALA A 115 16.48 -12.42 6.20
C ALA A 115 16.28 -12.17 7.70
N PHE A 116 17.06 -12.89 8.49
CA PHE A 116 16.98 -12.91 9.95
C PHE A 116 18.37 -12.79 10.54
N THR A 117 18.51 -11.96 11.57
CA THR A 117 19.65 -11.97 12.47
C THR A 117 19.29 -12.82 13.68
N TYR A 118 20.26 -13.55 14.19
CA TYR A 118 20.04 -14.49 15.28
C TYR A 118 20.91 -14.15 16.50
N SER A 119 20.52 -14.67 17.66
CA SER A 119 21.43 -14.81 18.80
C SER A 119 22.51 -15.85 18.51
N ASP A 120 23.52 -15.92 19.37
CA ASP A 120 24.36 -17.10 19.48
C ASP A 120 23.50 -18.35 19.75
N TRP A 121 24.00 -19.52 19.33
CA TRP A 121 23.38 -20.78 19.69
C TRP A 121 23.51 -21.04 21.19
N GLY A 122 22.42 -21.48 21.82
CA GLY A 122 22.46 -21.99 23.18
C GLY A 122 23.28 -23.29 23.29
N ALA A 123 23.57 -23.70 24.52
CA ALA A 123 24.29 -24.96 24.76
C ALA A 123 23.53 -26.15 24.15
N CYS A 124 24.29 -27.09 23.57
CA CYS A 124 23.74 -28.36 23.10
C CYS A 124 23.07 -29.10 24.28
N GLN A 125 21.85 -29.56 24.07
CA GLN A 125 21.04 -30.28 25.06
C GLN A 125 21.16 -31.79 24.89
N SER A 126 20.76 -32.56 25.90
CA SER A 126 20.88 -34.03 25.93
C SER A 126 20.15 -34.77 24.80
N ASN A 127 19.19 -34.11 24.14
CA ASN A 127 18.50 -34.61 22.95
C ASN A 127 19.25 -34.33 21.63
N ASN A 128 20.52 -33.93 21.67
CA ASN A 128 21.33 -33.57 20.50
C ASN A 128 20.77 -32.40 19.69
N THR A 129 20.12 -31.44 20.36
CA THR A 129 19.64 -30.20 19.73
C THR A 129 20.10 -28.97 20.49
N GLN A 130 20.28 -27.88 19.75
CA GLN A 130 20.52 -26.55 20.31
C GLN A 130 19.55 -25.57 19.66
N THR A 131 19.18 -24.55 20.43
CA THR A 131 18.22 -23.53 20.01
C THR A 131 18.85 -22.16 20.01
N ARG A 132 18.31 -21.26 19.18
CA ARG A 132 18.63 -19.83 19.17
C ARG A 132 17.38 -19.03 18.90
N THR A 133 17.41 -17.74 19.20
CA THR A 133 16.30 -16.84 18.92
C THR A 133 16.61 -15.92 17.74
N VAL A 134 15.56 -15.43 17.09
CA VAL A 134 15.68 -14.34 16.11
C VAL A 134 15.79 -13.03 16.88
N THR A 135 16.81 -12.24 16.59
CA THR A 135 17.04 -10.93 17.21
C THR A 135 16.53 -9.79 16.34
N SER A 136 16.56 -9.95 15.02
CA SER A 136 15.93 -9.01 14.07
C SER A 136 15.52 -9.71 12.78
N SER A 137 14.55 -9.12 12.08
CA SER A 137 14.05 -9.61 10.79
C SER A 137 14.05 -8.48 9.77
N THR A 138 14.19 -8.82 8.49
CA THR A 138 14.18 -7.85 7.40
C THR A 138 13.30 -8.32 6.23
N PRO A 139 12.57 -7.40 5.57
CA PRO A 139 12.47 -5.94 5.82
C PRO A 139 11.87 -5.54 7.18
N GLU A 140 12.07 -4.30 7.64
CA GLU A 140 11.48 -3.82 8.91
C GLU A 140 9.94 -3.92 8.86
N GLY A 141 9.33 -4.48 9.91
CA GLY A 141 7.87 -4.71 9.97
C GLY A 141 7.38 -5.95 9.19
N CYS A 142 8.28 -6.76 8.63
CA CYS A 142 7.90 -8.04 8.02
C CYS A 142 7.29 -9.01 9.04
N VAL A 143 6.42 -9.91 8.56
CA VAL A 143 5.81 -10.97 9.38
C VAL A 143 6.00 -12.32 8.68
N GLY A 144 6.29 -13.37 9.44
CA GLY A 144 6.43 -14.73 8.92
C GLY A 144 7.84 -15.09 8.43
N GLY A 145 7.92 -15.92 7.38
CA GLY A 145 9.16 -16.52 6.87
C GLY A 145 9.50 -17.86 7.53
N ASN A 146 10.70 -18.37 7.26
CA ASN A 146 11.16 -19.68 7.77
C ASN A 146 12.52 -19.58 8.49
N PRO A 147 12.58 -18.95 9.67
CA PRO A 147 13.83 -18.79 10.41
C PRO A 147 14.33 -20.13 10.97
N VAL A 148 15.64 -20.37 10.87
CA VAL A 148 16.28 -21.54 11.48
C VAL A 148 16.63 -21.24 12.94
N THR A 149 15.79 -21.73 13.85
CA THR A 149 15.92 -21.54 15.32
C THR A 149 16.28 -22.81 16.08
N SER A 150 16.37 -23.95 15.38
CA SER A 150 16.77 -25.24 15.92
C SER A 150 17.73 -25.93 14.97
N GLN A 151 18.77 -26.56 15.51
CA GLN A 151 19.67 -27.41 14.75
C GLN A 151 20.17 -28.58 15.60
N SER A 152 20.61 -29.63 14.91
CA SER A 152 21.31 -30.75 15.53
C SER A 152 22.68 -30.34 16.05
N CYS A 153 23.12 -30.96 17.14
CA CYS A 153 24.45 -30.82 17.71
C CYS A 153 24.87 -32.13 18.38
N SER A 154 26.16 -32.31 18.68
CA SER A 154 26.63 -33.48 19.43
C SER A 154 26.77 -33.16 20.92
N TYR A 155 25.79 -33.57 21.72
CA TYR A 155 25.77 -33.29 23.15
C TYR A 155 26.96 -33.93 23.86
N ALA A 156 27.18 -35.22 23.57
CA ALA A 156 28.24 -36.01 24.18
C ALA A 156 29.64 -35.47 23.86
N GLN A 157 29.87 -34.99 22.62
CA GLN A 157 31.12 -34.33 22.24
C GLN A 157 31.33 -33.02 23.01
N THR A 158 30.29 -32.21 23.16
CA THR A 158 30.36 -30.92 23.87
C THR A 158 30.66 -31.13 25.35
N GLN A 159 29.95 -32.07 25.99
CA GLN A 159 30.19 -32.45 27.38
C GLN A 159 31.60 -33.01 27.57
N CYS A 160 32.05 -33.89 26.67
CA CYS A 160 33.41 -34.45 26.70
C CYS A 160 34.48 -33.36 26.71
N GLY A 161 34.40 -32.41 25.77
CA GLY A 161 35.35 -31.29 25.69
C GLY A 161 35.30 -30.38 26.93
N SER A 162 34.12 -30.09 27.47
CA SER A 162 33.99 -29.27 28.69
C SER A 162 34.61 -29.91 29.93
N GLN A 163 34.70 -31.24 29.96
CA GLN A 163 35.32 -32.02 31.04
C GLN A 163 36.81 -32.32 30.76
N GLY A 164 37.40 -31.68 29.74
CA GLY A 164 38.80 -31.84 29.36
C GLY A 164 39.12 -33.16 28.64
N GLY A 165 38.10 -33.87 28.14
CA GLY A 165 38.27 -35.13 27.42
C GLY A 165 38.44 -34.97 25.91
N SER A 166 38.99 -35.99 25.28
CA SER A 166 39.12 -36.11 23.82
C SER A 166 38.02 -37.00 23.27
N TRP A 167 37.15 -36.43 22.43
CA TRP A 167 36.01 -37.16 21.84
C TRP A 167 36.43 -38.02 20.65
N ASN A 168 36.04 -39.30 20.66
CA ASN A 168 36.15 -40.21 19.52
C ASN A 168 34.78 -40.39 18.87
N SER A 169 34.60 -39.78 17.70
CA SER A 169 33.34 -39.83 16.94
C SER A 169 32.99 -41.21 16.40
N SER A 170 33.98 -42.07 16.13
CA SER A 170 33.74 -43.41 15.59
C SER A 170 33.18 -44.36 16.64
N GLN A 171 33.56 -44.14 17.90
CA GLN A 171 33.16 -45.00 19.02
C GLN A 171 32.07 -44.38 19.89
N GLN A 172 31.77 -43.09 19.69
CA GLN A 172 30.91 -42.30 20.56
C GLN A 172 31.39 -42.34 22.03
N LEU A 173 32.71 -42.27 22.23
CA LEU A 173 33.36 -42.35 23.53
C LEU A 173 34.19 -41.09 23.80
N CYS A 174 34.23 -40.69 25.07
CA CYS A 174 35.10 -39.64 25.56
C CYS A 174 36.30 -40.24 26.30
N TYR A 175 37.51 -39.80 25.94
CA TYR A 175 38.76 -40.23 26.57
C TYR A 175 39.26 -39.16 27.53
N PHE A 176 39.52 -39.54 28.78
CA PHE A 176 40.10 -38.65 29.79
C PHE A 176 41.53 -39.08 30.11
N SER A 177 42.41 -38.11 30.36
CA SER A 177 43.77 -38.38 30.83
C SER A 177 43.75 -38.66 32.34
N GLY A 178 43.34 -39.87 32.73
CA GLY A 178 43.26 -40.29 34.13
C GLY A 178 42.81 -41.75 34.27
N SER A 179 43.07 -42.36 35.43
CA SER A 179 42.65 -43.75 35.72
C SER A 179 41.21 -43.87 36.22
N SER A 180 40.48 -42.75 36.36
CA SER A 180 39.09 -42.71 36.81
C SER A 180 38.26 -41.75 35.96
N CYS A 181 36.99 -42.08 35.75
CA CYS A 181 36.05 -41.22 35.02
C CYS A 181 35.66 -40.00 35.87
N PRO A 182 35.46 -38.81 35.26
CA PRO A 182 34.87 -37.66 35.93
C PRO A 182 33.48 -37.96 36.49
N SER A 183 33.03 -37.18 37.48
CA SER A 183 31.71 -37.30 38.07
C SER A 183 30.60 -37.28 37.00
N GLY A 184 29.67 -38.23 37.06
CA GLY A 184 28.59 -38.39 36.07
C GLY A 184 28.96 -39.19 34.82
N TRP A 185 30.22 -39.64 34.67
CA TRP A 185 30.67 -40.51 33.60
C TRP A 185 30.96 -41.92 34.12
N SER A 186 30.56 -42.94 33.36
CA SER A 186 30.88 -44.34 33.63
C SER A 186 31.92 -44.86 32.63
N GLY A 187 32.80 -45.74 33.10
CA GLY A 187 33.81 -46.38 32.26
C GLY A 187 33.16 -47.31 31.24
N SER A 188 33.68 -47.31 30.01
CA SER A 188 33.32 -48.30 28.99
C SER A 188 34.20 -49.54 29.15
N ALA A 189 33.60 -50.72 29.33
CA ALA A 189 34.27 -51.97 29.69
C ALA A 189 35.40 -52.42 28.72
N ASN A 190 35.51 -51.81 27.55
CA ASN A 190 36.49 -52.16 26.51
C ASN A 190 37.77 -51.32 26.52
N TYR A 191 37.87 -50.27 27.35
CA TYR A 191 39.03 -49.36 27.37
C TYR A 191 39.51 -49.12 28.80
N SER A 192 39.99 -50.18 29.45
CA SER A 192 40.96 -50.01 30.53
C SER A 192 42.29 -49.65 29.86
N SER A 193 42.61 -48.35 29.75
CA SER A 193 43.94 -47.96 29.28
C SER A 193 44.95 -48.29 30.38
N THR A 194 45.44 -49.54 30.38
CA THR A 194 46.73 -49.86 30.98
C THR A 194 47.80 -49.17 30.15
N ALA A 195 48.07 -47.91 30.47
CA ALA A 195 49.38 -47.34 30.15
C ALA A 195 50.39 -48.05 31.05
N ASN A 196 50.88 -49.22 30.61
CA ASN A 196 52.17 -49.69 31.08
C ASN A 196 53.21 -48.71 30.54
N ARG A 197 53.64 -47.82 31.42
CA ARG A 197 54.84 -47.02 31.26
C ARG A 197 56.03 -47.95 31.52
N THR A 198 56.66 -48.42 30.46
CA THR A 198 58.10 -48.71 30.45
C THR A 198 58.77 -47.63 29.64
#